data_AF-A0A349S9B6-F1
#
_entry.id   AF-A0A349S9B6-F1
#
_cell.length_a   1.000
_cell.length_b   1.000
_cell.length_c   1.000
_cell.angle_alpha   90.00
_cell.angle_beta   90.00
_cell.angle_gamma   90.00
#
_symmetry.space_group_name_H-M   'P 1'
#
loop_
_entity.id
_entity.type
_entity.pdbx_description
1 polymer ?
#
loop_
_entity_poly.entity_id
_entity_poly.type
_entity_poly.pdbx_seq_one_letter_code
_entity_poly.pdbx_strand_id
1 'polypeptide(L)'
;GPAAALLVGLSGGVVCYFCTTYLKQKMRIDDSLDVFPVHGVGGIVGTLLAGVLVSSDLGIFSGNGLAEGMTIGSQLFVQAFGIVVVALFTFVLTFGLLKLVSALTGGIRVSAEEEQIGLDIVDHDEKGYSM
;
A
#
# COMPACT_ATOMS: atom_id res chain seq x y z
N GLY A 1 -11.47 -16.06 12.48
CA GLY A 1 -11.57 -17.40 11.83
C GLY A 1 -11.78 -17.30 10.32
N PRO A 2 -12.08 -18.40 9.61
CA PRO A 2 -12.23 -18.43 8.14
C PRO A 2 -13.25 -17.42 7.57
N ALA A 3 -14.39 -17.20 8.22
CA ALA A 3 -15.38 -16.22 7.76
C ALA A 3 -14.86 -14.77 7.82
N ALA A 4 -14.07 -14.45 8.85
CA ALA A 4 -13.38 -13.15 8.96
C ALA A 4 -12.34 -12.97 7.84
N ALA A 5 -11.61 -14.03 7.48
CA ALA A 5 -10.65 -13.98 6.38
C ALA A 5 -11.34 -13.74 5.02
N LEU A 6 -12.51 -14.34 4.78
CA LEU A 6 -13.32 -14.05 3.60
C LEU A 6 -13.77 -12.57 3.55
N LEU A 7 -14.20 -12.02 4.69
CA LEU A 7 -14.57 -10.61 4.79
C LEU A 7 -13.39 -9.67 4.48
N VAL A 8 -12.20 -9.97 5.02
CA VAL A 8 -10.97 -9.20 4.74
C VAL A 8 -10.60 -9.29 3.27
N GLY A 9 -10.61 -10.49 2.68
CA GLY A 9 -10.29 -10.69 1.26
C GLY A 9 -11.26 -9.94 0.34
N LEU A 10 -12.57 -10.03 0.60
CA LEU A 10 -13.58 -9.30 -0.16
C LEU A 10 -13.41 -7.78 -0.03
N SER A 11 -13.20 -7.29 1.19
CA SER A 11 -13.00 -5.87 1.46
C SER A 11 -11.74 -5.33 0.78
N GLY A 12 -10.63 -6.07 0.86
CA GLY A 12 -9.38 -5.74 0.18
C GLY A 12 -9.57 -5.70 -1.33
N GLY A 13 -10.18 -6.72 -1.94
CA GLY A 13 -10.42 -6.74 -3.38
C GLY A 13 -11.27 -5.57 -3.87
N VAL A 14 -12.39 -5.29 -3.19
CA VAL A 14 -13.31 -4.20 -3.58
C VAL A 14 -12.66 -2.83 -3.37
N VAL A 15 -12.10 -2.57 -2.19
CA VAL A 15 -11.56 -1.24 -1.85
C VAL A 15 -10.32 -0.94 -2.69
N CYS A 16 -9.40 -1.90 -2.86
CA CYS A 16 -8.20 -1.70 -3.67
C CYS A 16 -8.56 -1.44 -5.14
N TYR A 17 -9.53 -2.19 -5.72
CA TYR A 17 -9.97 -1.97 -7.10
C TYR A 17 -10.49 -0.55 -7.34
N PHE A 18 -11.38 -0.07 -6.48
CA PHE A 18 -11.93 1.28 -6.62
C PHE A 18 -10.87 2.35 -6.34
N CYS A 19 -9.95 2.10 -5.42
CA CYS A 19 -8.83 3.00 -5.16
C CYS A 19 -7.90 3.11 -6.37
N THR A 20 -7.48 1.98 -6.96
CA THR A 20 -6.68 1.95 -8.19
C THR A 20 -7.35 2.74 -9.31
N THR A 21 -8.64 2.49 -9.55
CA THR A 21 -9.42 3.17 -10.59
C THR A 21 -9.47 4.67 -10.34
N TYR A 22 -9.73 5.08 -9.09
CA TYR A 22 -9.80 6.49 -8.72
C TYR A 22 -8.44 7.20 -8.86
N LEU A 23 -7.35 6.60 -8.38
CA LEU A 23 -6.01 7.17 -8.47
C LEU A 23 -5.59 7.38 -9.92
N LYS A 24 -5.79 6.37 -10.78
CA LYS A 24 -5.40 6.42 -12.19
C LYS A 24 -6.30 7.34 -13.01
N GLN A 25 -7.61 7.15 -12.94
CA GLN A 25 -8.54 7.82 -13.86
C GLN A 25 -8.92 9.24 -13.39
N LYS A 26 -8.99 9.47 -12.07
CA LYS A 26 -9.42 10.76 -11.52
C LYS A 26 -8.26 11.61 -11.05
N MET A 27 -7.34 11.05 -10.25
CA MET A 27 -6.20 11.80 -9.73
C MET A 27 -5.01 11.86 -10.69
N ARG A 28 -4.97 10.97 -11.70
CA ARG A 28 -3.88 10.87 -12.69
C ARG A 28 -2.51 10.72 -12.02
N ILE A 29 -2.46 9.94 -10.94
CA ILE A 29 -1.21 9.59 -10.27
C ILE A 29 -0.61 8.39 -11.01
N ASP A 30 0.63 8.55 -11.48
CA ASP A 30 1.43 7.49 -12.10
C ASP A 30 2.12 6.64 -11.03
N ASP A 31 1.31 5.80 -10.40
CA ASP A 31 1.79 4.63 -9.67
C ASP A 31 1.76 3.44 -10.63
N SER A 32 2.87 3.27 -11.34
CA SER A 32 2.89 2.47 -12.58
C SER A 32 2.46 1.02 -12.36
N LEU A 33 2.72 0.46 -11.18
CA LEU A 33 2.38 -0.93 -10.81
C LEU A 33 1.26 -1.02 -9.76
N ASP A 34 0.53 0.06 -9.50
CA ASP A 34 -0.55 0.10 -8.49
C ASP A 34 -0.10 -0.28 -7.08
N VAL A 35 1.14 0.06 -6.71
CA VAL A 35 1.74 -0.38 -5.44
C VAL A 35 1.00 0.21 -4.24
N PHE A 36 0.70 1.52 -4.26
CA PHE A 36 -0.01 2.20 -3.19
C PHE A 36 -1.48 1.76 -3.05
N PRO A 37 -2.33 1.73 -4.09
CA PRO A 37 -3.71 1.28 -3.92
C PRO A 37 -3.83 -0.21 -3.56
N VAL A 38 -2.89 -1.07 -4.00
CA VAL A 38 -2.95 -2.50 -3.66
C VAL A 38 -2.34 -2.78 -2.29
N HIS A 39 -1.11 -2.31 -2.02
CA HIS A 39 -0.40 -2.62 -0.78
C HIS A 39 -0.65 -1.59 0.33
N GLY A 40 -0.60 -0.30 -0.01
CA GLY A 40 -0.84 0.78 0.95
C GLY A 40 -2.28 0.77 1.47
N VAL A 41 -3.25 0.91 0.57
CA VAL A 41 -4.67 0.92 0.94
C VAL A 41 -5.16 -0.45 1.40
N GLY A 42 -4.72 -1.53 0.75
CA GLY A 42 -5.02 -2.90 1.21
C GLY A 42 -4.50 -3.16 2.63
N GLY A 43 -3.29 -2.70 2.95
CA GLY A 43 -2.73 -2.76 4.29
C GLY A 43 -3.55 -1.98 5.31
N ILE A 44 -3.98 -0.75 4.98
CA ILE A 44 -4.85 0.07 5.85
C ILE A 44 -6.16 -0.65 6.16
N VAL A 45 -6.84 -1.16 5.12
CA VAL A 45 -8.11 -1.89 5.26
C VAL A 45 -7.92 -3.13 6.13
N GLY A 46 -6.90 -3.94 5.84
CA GLY A 46 -6.58 -5.15 6.60
C GLY A 46 -6.28 -4.86 8.07
N THR A 47 -5.47 -3.85 8.35
CA THR A 47 -5.07 -3.49 9.72
C THR A 47 -6.25 -2.97 10.55
N LEU A 48 -7.14 -2.16 9.96
CA LEU A 48 -8.36 -1.71 10.64
C LEU A 48 -9.32 -2.88 10.90
N LEU A 49 -9.53 -3.75 9.90
CA LEU A 49 -10.38 -4.94 10.05
C LEU A 49 -9.81 -5.90 11.09
N ALA A 50 -8.50 -6.10 11.15
CA ALA A 50 -7.85 -6.90 12.18
C ALA A 50 -8.13 -6.36 13.59
N GLY A 51 -8.20 -5.04 13.75
CA GLY A 51 -8.55 -4.40 15.02
C GLY A 51 -9.95 -4.75 15.53
N VAL A 52 -10.90 -5.00 14.62
CA VAL A 52 -12.26 -5.46 14.97
C VAL A 52 -12.31 -6.98 15.12
N LEU A 53 -11.82 -7.68 14.10
CA LEU A 53 -11.99 -9.13 13.92
C LEU A 53 -11.14 -9.96 14.88
N VAL A 54 -10.24 -9.34 15.65
CA VAL A 54 -9.55 -10.01 16.76
C VAL A 54 -10.49 -10.34 17.92
N SER A 55 -11.62 -9.64 18.07
CA SER A 55 -12.60 -9.88 19.14
C SER A 55 -13.12 -11.32 19.16
N SER A 56 -13.30 -11.89 20.35
CA SER A 56 -13.90 -13.22 20.55
C SER A 56 -15.43 -13.22 20.41
N ASP A 57 -16.06 -12.04 20.36
CA ASP A 57 -17.51 -11.87 20.59
C ASP A 57 -18.26 -11.48 19.31
N LEU A 58 -17.81 -11.97 18.14
CA LEU A 58 -18.36 -11.67 16.81
C LEU A 58 -19.00 -12.90 16.13
N GLY A 59 -19.22 -13.99 16.86
CA GLY A 59 -19.78 -15.23 16.34
C GLY A 59 -18.87 -15.89 15.30
N ILE A 60 -19.37 -16.14 14.08
CA ILE A 60 -18.58 -16.78 13.01
C ILE A 60 -17.36 -15.94 12.59
N PHE A 61 -17.37 -14.64 12.88
CA PHE A 61 -16.28 -13.71 12.59
C PHE A 61 -15.26 -13.60 13.72
N SER A 62 -15.46 -14.30 14.85
CA SER A 62 -14.58 -14.19 16.01
C SER A 62 -13.12 -14.54 15.71
N GLY A 63 -12.23 -13.79 16.34
CA GLY A 63 -10.79 -13.98 16.37
C GLY A 63 -10.30 -14.56 17.69
N ASN A 64 -9.04 -14.26 18.02
CA ASN A 64 -8.33 -14.88 19.15
C ASN A 64 -8.66 -14.24 20.52
N GLY A 65 -9.46 -13.17 20.55
CA GLY A 65 -9.72 -12.38 21.75
C GLY A 65 -8.84 -11.15 21.86
N LEU A 66 -9.37 -10.13 22.53
CA LEU A 66 -8.64 -8.90 22.87
C LEU A 66 -7.70 -9.15 24.05
N ALA A 67 -6.62 -8.38 24.14
CA ALA A 67 -5.78 -8.35 25.35
C ALA A 67 -6.59 -7.90 26.57
N GLU A 68 -6.15 -8.32 27.76
CA GLU A 68 -6.83 -7.98 29.02
C GLU A 68 -7.01 -6.47 29.18
N GLY A 69 -8.23 -6.05 29.53
CA GLY A 69 -8.58 -4.63 29.67
C GLY A 69 -8.78 -3.87 28.36
N MET A 70 -8.57 -4.48 27.19
CA MET A 70 -8.84 -3.83 25.90
C MET A 70 -10.28 -4.03 25.43
N THR A 71 -10.77 -3.05 24.68
CA THR A 71 -12.02 -3.09 23.93
C THR A 71 -11.74 -3.06 22.43
N ILE A 72 -12.75 -3.34 21.61
CA ILE A 72 -12.65 -3.13 20.15
C ILE A 72 -12.27 -1.68 19.84
N GLY A 73 -12.82 -0.72 20.58
CA GLY A 73 -12.53 0.71 20.40
C GLY A 73 -11.07 1.05 20.68
N SER A 74 -10.51 0.58 21.81
CA SER A 74 -9.10 0.83 22.13
C SER A 74 -8.16 0.12 21.15
N GLN A 75 -8.52 -1.09 20.69
CA GLN A 75 -7.75 -1.81 19.69
C GLN A 75 -7.75 -1.09 18.34
N LEU A 76 -8.93 -0.66 17.87
CA LEU A 76 -9.04 0.14 16.64
C LEU A 76 -8.23 1.43 16.70
N PHE A 77 -8.22 2.10 17.86
CA PHE A 77 -7.41 3.29 18.06
C PHE A 77 -5.91 2.98 17.89
N VAL A 78 -5.41 1.90 18.51
CA VAL A 78 -4.00 1.49 18.37
C VAL A 78 -3.67 1.14 16.92
N GLN A 79 -4.55 0.43 16.22
CA GLN A 79 -4.34 0.09 14.80
C GLN A 79 -4.32 1.34 13.90
N ALA A 80 -5.27 2.26 14.09
CA ALA A 80 -5.32 3.52 13.35
C ALA A 80 -4.09 4.40 13.64
N PHE A 81 -3.66 4.47 14.90
CA PHE A 81 -2.44 5.17 15.28
C PHE A 81 -1.21 4.56 14.61
N GLY A 82 -1.08 3.23 14.63
CA GLY A 82 -0.02 2.51 13.94
C GLY A 82 0.02 2.81 12.44
N ILE A 83 -1.14 2.82 11.77
CA ILE A 83 -1.26 3.20 10.36
C ILE A 83 -0.71 4.61 10.13
N VAL A 84 -1.11 5.60 10.93
CA VAL A 84 -0.64 6.98 10.78
C VAL A 84 0.87 7.08 11.00
N VAL A 85 1.41 6.42 12.04
CA VAL A 85 2.84 6.40 12.32
C VAL A 85 3.63 5.80 11.16
N VAL A 86 3.20 4.64 10.65
CA VAL A 86 3.87 3.97 9.52
C VAL A 86 3.75 4.81 8.25
N ALA A 87 2.59 5.39 7.95
CA ALA A 87 2.40 6.26 6.80
C ALA A 87 3.31 7.50 6.85
N LEU A 88 3.38 8.18 8.00
CA LEU A 88 4.24 9.33 8.17
C LEU A 88 5.73 8.96 8.09
N PHE A 89 6.14 7.90 8.77
CA PHE A 89 7.52 7.42 8.75
C PHE A 89 7.97 7.07 7.32
N THR A 90 7.19 6.24 6.63
CA THR A 90 7.52 5.78 5.27
C THR A 90 7.48 6.93 4.27
N PHE A 91 6.51 7.84 4.37
CA PHE A 91 6.43 8.99 3.47
C PHE A 91 7.61 9.95 3.68
N VAL A 92 7.86 10.39 4.93
CA VAL A 92 8.90 11.38 5.24
C VAL A 92 10.28 10.84 4.90
N LEU A 93 10.60 9.61 5.32
CA LEU A 93 11.91 9.03 5.04
C LEU A 93 12.11 8.75 3.55
N THR A 94 11.15 8.10 2.89
CA THR A 94 11.29 7.79 1.45
C THR A 94 11.40 9.08 0.65
N PHE A 95 10.58 10.09 0.93
CA PHE A 95 10.67 11.38 0.25
C PHE A 95 12.03 12.06 0.47
N GLY A 96 12.51 12.08 1.73
CA GLY A 96 13.82 12.64 2.06
C GLY A 96 14.96 11.90 1.35
N LEU A 97 14.93 10.58 1.32
CA LEU A 97 15.92 9.75 0.64
C LEU A 97 15.89 9.96 -0.88
N LEU A 98 14.71 10.00 -1.50
CA LEU A 98 14.59 10.27 -2.93
C LEU A 98 15.13 11.65 -3.30
N LYS A 99 14.88 12.67 -2.47
CA LYS A 99 15.45 14.02 -2.66
C LYS A 99 16.96 14.03 -2.49
N LEU A 100 17.48 13.31 -1.49
CA LEU A 100 18.92 13.18 -1.28
C LEU A 100 19.59 12.51 -2.48
N VAL A 101 19.09 11.36 -2.91
CA VAL A 101 19.61 10.63 -4.08
C VAL A 101 19.56 11.54 -5.31
N SER A 102 18.41 12.16 -5.59
CA SER A 102 18.26 13.09 -6.71
C SER A 102 19.26 14.25 -6.69
N ALA A 103 19.62 14.75 -5.51
CA ALA A 103 20.62 15.82 -5.40
C ALA A 103 22.05 15.33 -5.65
N LEU A 104 22.35 14.07 -5.31
CA LEU A 104 23.67 13.47 -5.48
C LEU A 104 23.91 12.96 -6.90
N THR A 105 22.86 12.53 -7.60
CA THR A 105 22.94 11.91 -8.94
C THR A 105 22.48 12.83 -10.06
N GLY A 106 22.06 14.06 -9.76
CA GLY A 106 21.52 15.00 -10.76
C GLY A 106 20.09 14.67 -11.23
N GLY A 107 19.42 13.71 -10.58
CA GLY A 107 18.08 13.24 -10.93
C GLY A 107 17.89 11.77 -10.61
N ILE A 108 16.63 11.34 -10.43
CA ILE A 108 16.24 9.93 -10.24
C ILE A 108 15.40 9.38 -11.40
N ARG A 109 15.11 10.22 -12.40
CA ARG A 109 14.36 9.85 -13.61
C ARG A 109 15.28 10.11 -14.79
N VAL A 110 15.27 9.20 -15.76
CA VAL A 110 15.93 9.39 -17.05
C VAL A 110 15.33 10.56 -17.83
N SER A 111 16.04 11.01 -18.86
CA SER A 111 15.51 12.04 -19.75
C SER A 111 14.31 11.54 -20.54
N ALA A 112 13.49 12.47 -21.06
CA ALA A 112 12.33 12.11 -21.88
C ALA A 112 12.72 11.40 -23.20
N GLU A 113 13.90 11.69 -23.73
CA GLU A 113 14.42 11.01 -24.93
C GLU A 113 14.82 9.57 -24.61
N GLU A 114 15.55 9.36 -23.51
CA GLU A 114 15.91 8.00 -23.04
C GLU A 114 14.66 7.17 -22.69
N GLU A 115 13.66 7.78 -22.06
CA GLU A 115 12.38 7.13 -21.76
C GLU A 115 11.62 6.72 -23.04
N GLN A 116 11.72 7.50 -24.12
CA GLN A 116 11.11 7.17 -25.43
C GLN A 116 11.85 6.06 -26.17
N ILE A 117 13.18 5.99 -26.07
CA ILE A 117 14.00 4.93 -26.68
C ILE A 117 13.77 3.60 -25.93
N GLY A 118 13.68 3.67 -24.59
CA GLY A 118 13.50 2.53 -23.71
C GLY A 118 14.78 2.17 -22.95
N LEU A 119 14.63 1.90 -21.65
CA LEU A 119 15.73 1.66 -20.71
C LEU A 119 16.55 0.40 -21.06
N ASP A 120 15.94 -0.63 -21.65
CA ASP A 120 16.66 -1.82 -22.12
C ASP A 120 17.81 -1.45 -23.08
N ILE A 121 17.59 -0.48 -23.98
CA ILE A 121 18.59 -0.05 -24.95
C ILE A 121 19.55 0.95 -24.31
N VAL A 122 19.01 1.94 -23.59
CA VAL A 122 19.80 3.06 -23.05
C VAL A 122 20.75 2.61 -21.94
N ASP A 123 20.25 1.83 -20.98
CA ASP A 123 21.01 1.48 -19.77
C ASP A 123 21.65 0.09 -19.85
N HIS A 124 21.14 -0.78 -20.74
CA HIS A 124 21.57 -2.18 -20.81
C HIS A 124 22.11 -2.63 -22.18
N ASP A 125 22.02 -1.80 -23.23
CA ASP A 125 22.40 -2.14 -24.62
C ASP A 125 21.78 -3.47 -25.11
N GLU A 126 20.59 -3.79 -24.59
CA GLU A 126 19.87 -5.03 -24.84
C GLU A 126 18.50 -4.76 -25.45
N LYS A 127 17.90 -5.82 -26.04
CA LYS A 127 16.50 -5.82 -26.47
C LYS A 127 15.80 -6.96 -25.76
N GLY A 128 14.75 -6.65 -24.98
CA GLY A 128 13.95 -7.67 -24.29
C GLY A 128 13.35 -8.73 -25.23
N TYR A 129 13.06 -8.36 -26.49
CA TYR A 129 12.63 -9.30 -27.53
C TYR A 129 13.24 -8.91 -28.89
N SER A 130 13.82 -9.88 -29.58
CA SER A 130 14.13 -9.79 -31.02
C SER A 130 13.02 -10.48 -31.80
N MET A 131 12.20 -9.72 -32.52
CA MET A 131 11.40 -10.28 -33.63
C MET A 131 12.27 -10.48 -34.86
#